data_AF-B7CBC0-F1
#
_entry.id   AF-B7CBC0-F1
#
_cell.length_a   1.000
_cell.length_b   1.000
_cell.length_c   1.000
_cell.angle_alpha   90.00
_cell.angle_beta   90.00
_cell.angle_gamma   90.00
#
_symmetry.space_group_name_H-M   'P 1'
#
loop_
_entity.id
_entity.type
_entity.pdbx_description
1 polymer ?
#
loop_
_entity_poly.entity_id
_entity_poly.type
_entity_poly.pdbx_seq_one_letter_code
_entity_poly.pdbx_strand_id
1 'polypeptide(L)' 'MECFIDGKSTCERTFWNRLNVLANFQQKEMIMDGLKVRVAESVYWIQPKKG' A
#
# COMPACT_ATOMS: atom_id res chain seq x y z
N MET A 1 10.94 -4.58 1.44
CA MET A 1 9.53 -4.26 1.70
C MET A 1 8.67 -5.14 0.82
N GLU A 2 7.56 -5.64 1.34
CA GLU A 2 6.52 -6.35 0.60
C GLU A 2 5.30 -5.45 0.54
N CYS A 3 4.69 -5.34 -0.63
CA CYS A 3 3.53 -4.49 -0.87
C CYS A 3 2.29 -5.36 -1.09
N PHE A 4 1.17 -5.01 -0.49
CA PHE A 4 -0.04 -5.81 -0.55
C PHE A 4 -1.25 -4.99 -0.98
N ILE A 5 -2.07 -5.57 -1.86
CA ILE A 5 -3.39 -5.05 -2.22
C ILE A 5 -4.39 -6.19 -2.02
N ASP A 6 -5.39 -5.99 -1.16
CA ASP A 6 -6.42 -6.98 -0.85
C ASP A 6 -5.85 -8.36 -0.45
N GLY A 7 -4.75 -8.36 0.29
CA GLY A 7 -4.09 -9.60 0.75
C GLY A 7 -3.16 -10.24 -0.27
N LYS A 8 -3.08 -9.73 -1.49
CA LYS A 8 -2.18 -10.23 -2.53
C LYS A 8 -0.90 -9.41 -2.55
N SER A 9 0.24 -10.10 -2.50
CA SER A 9 1.54 -9.47 -2.73
C SER A 9 1.62 -8.93 -4.16
N THR A 10 2.11 -7.72 -4.31
CA THR A 10 2.29 -7.04 -5.59
C THR A 10 3.70 -6.44 -5.65
N CYS A 11 4.21 -6.23 -6.85
CA CYS A 11 5.46 -5.50 -7.02
C CYS A 11 5.31 -4.04 -6.61
N GLU A 12 6.40 -3.46 -6.08
CA GLU A 12 6.44 -2.08 -5.57
C GLU A 12 6.03 -1.06 -6.64
N ARG A 13 6.48 -1.23 -7.88
CA ARG A 13 6.12 -0.32 -8.99
C ARG A 13 4.61 -0.23 -9.21
N THR A 14 3.94 -1.38 -9.29
CA THR A 14 2.48 -1.41 -9.49
C THR A 14 1.73 -0.88 -8.28
N PHE A 15 2.20 -1.20 -7.07
CA PHE A 15 1.63 -0.69 -5.83
C PHE A 15 1.65 0.84 -5.79
N TRP A 16 2.84 1.44 -5.94
CA TRP A 16 3.00 2.90 -5.86
C TRP A 16 2.32 3.63 -7.02
N ASN A 17 2.30 3.07 -8.24
CA ASN A 17 1.56 3.67 -9.35
C ASN A 17 0.07 3.77 -9.05
N ARG A 18 -0.55 2.68 -8.55
CA ARG A 18 -1.98 2.68 -8.18
C ARG A 18 -2.25 3.60 -7.00
N LEU A 19 -1.41 3.53 -5.96
CA LEU A 19 -1.55 4.35 -4.77
C LEU A 19 -1.40 5.84 -5.07
N ASN A 20 -0.52 6.21 -6.01
CA ASN A 20 -0.33 7.61 -6.38
C ASN A 20 -1.53 8.23 -7.09
N VAL A 21 -2.29 7.41 -7.83
CA VAL A 21 -3.51 7.84 -8.52
C VAL A 21 -4.71 7.87 -7.57
N LEU A 22 -4.81 6.90 -6.65
CA LEU A 22 -6.04 6.66 -5.88
C LEU A 22 -6.00 7.20 -4.45
N ALA A 23 -4.83 7.33 -3.82
CA ALA A 23 -4.72 7.72 -2.41
C ALA A 23 -4.44 9.22 -2.27
N ASN A 24 -5.05 9.84 -1.24
CA ASN A 24 -4.69 11.17 -0.80
C ASN A 24 -3.39 11.16 0.03
N PHE A 25 -2.89 12.35 0.38
CA PHE A 25 -1.63 12.50 1.12
C PHE A 25 -1.64 11.76 2.47
N GLN A 26 -2.68 11.96 3.28
CA GLN A 26 -2.81 11.34 4.59
C GLN A 26 -2.83 9.80 4.51
N GLN A 27 -3.54 9.24 3.53
CA GLN A 27 -3.58 7.79 3.32
C GLN A 27 -2.20 7.22 2.96
N LYS A 28 -1.40 7.95 2.17
CA LYS A 28 -0.03 7.54 1.83
C LYS A 28 0.86 7.54 3.07
N GLU A 29 0.77 8.57 3.92
CA GLU A 29 1.52 8.63 5.19
C GLU A 29 1.15 7.46 6.10
N MET A 30 -0.14 7.20 6.32
CA MET A 30 -0.60 6.07 7.12
C MET A 30 -0.08 4.72 6.59
N ILE A 31 -0.04 4.54 5.27
CA ILE A 31 0.53 3.33 4.67
C ILE A 31 2.04 3.28 4.91
N MET A 32 2.77 4.39 4.76
CA MET A 32 4.22 4.45 5.04
C MET A 32 4.55 4.15 6.50
N ASP A 33 3.64 4.46 7.43
CA ASP A 33 3.72 4.07 8.84
C ASP A 33 3.40 2.58 9.10
N GLY A 34 3.07 1.82 8.05
CA GLY A 34 2.78 0.39 8.11
C GLY A 34 1.32 0.05 8.42
N LEU A 35 0.41 1.03 8.39
CA LEU A 35 -1.01 0.78 8.61
C LEU A 35 -1.68 0.16 7.37
N LYS A 36 -2.71 -0.65 7.62
CA LYS A 36 -3.64 -1.11 6.57
C LYS A 36 -4.67 -0.02 6.31
N VAL A 37 -4.69 0.50 5.10
CA VAL A 37 -5.53 1.64 4.73
C VAL A 37 -6.41 1.29 3.55
N ARG A 38 -7.70 1.61 3.67
CA ARG A 38 -8.64 1.49 2.55
C ARG A 38 -8.47 2.68 1.61
N VAL A 39 -8.20 2.40 0.34
CA VAL A 39 -8.04 3.38 -0.73
C VAL A 39 -8.97 2.97 -1.87
N ALA A 40 -9.93 3.83 -2.19
CA ALA A 40 -11.07 3.49 -3.03
C ALA A 40 -11.74 2.18 -2.55
N GLU A 41 -11.77 1.14 -3.37
CA GLU A 41 -12.43 -0.14 -3.06
C GLU A 41 -11.50 -1.18 -2.41
N SER A 42 -10.18 -0.96 -2.42
CA SER A 42 -9.17 -1.93 -2.00
C SER A 42 -8.44 -1.53 -0.71
N VAL A 43 -7.83 -2.50 -0.02
CA VAL A 43 -7.00 -2.29 1.16
C VAL A 43 -5.53 -2.44 0.81
N TYR A 44 -4.73 -1.42 1.15
CA TYR A 44 -3.31 -1.32 0.85
C TYR A 44 -2.50 -1.34 2.15
N TRP A 45 -1.36 -2.01 2.13
CA TRP A 45 -0.34 -1.90 3.18
C TRP A 45 1.02 -2.38 2.69
N ILE A 46 2.03 -2.04 3.48
CA ILE A 46 3.42 -2.47 3.31
C ILE A 46 3.82 -3.33 4.50
N GLN A 47 4.78 -4.22 4.30
CA GLN A 47 5.40 -4.97 5.39
C GLN A 47 6.91 -5.00 5.17
N PRO A 48 7.74 -4.92 6.22
CA PRO A 48 9.15 -5.26 6.08
C PRO A 48 9.29 -6.71 5.59
N LYS A 49 10.23 -6.94 4.66
CA LYS A 49 10.59 -8.31 4.27
C LYS A 49 11.17 -8.98 5.52
N LYS A 50 10.61 -10.10 5.95
CA LYS A 50 11.29 -10.91 6.97
C LYS A 50 12.59 -11.42 6.35
N GLY A 51 13.71 -11.06 6.99
CA GLY A 51 15.03 -11.59 6.65
C GLY A 51 15.11 -13.08 6.92
#